data_AF-A0AAD4LR28-F1
#
_entry.id   AF-A0AAD4LR28-F1
#
_cell.length_a   1.000
_cell.length_b   1.000
_cell.length_c   1.000
_cell.angle_alpha   90.00
_cell.angle_beta   90.00
_cell.angle_gamma   90.00
#
_symmetry.space_group_name_H-M   'P 1'
#
loop_
_entity.id
_entity.type
_entity.pdbx_description
1 polymer ?
#
loop_
_entity_poly.entity_id
_entity_poly.type
_entity_poly.pdbx_seq_one_letter_code
_entity_poly.pdbx_strand_id
1 'polypeptide(L)'
;MRLSKSTLSNFEDVFHQVFASISFSVTTSNSSRLIFLVSLCFTALIVSLLLFRGFVRNPSFSATPPDFSVLQRILVPTSSRWGLSSSQLVARSRVSSHRTIWLSLDALVHCIISGDVELRHPPRDLPDLLRSSVLVDGSDVRLYVHLFHRFHAILWTILARFFDPGMPLANAQSAYGRSLDFFDLDFVPHRKLKIVIRHLTSSVRQGVPTSLLLTTKAQGLSMFDPRFTITALFFRPPRTTLPFTTSLSTVLTLLGTHGGDISVLSVDNISVRYAESLFGAANTLCNDSDIRGKFISRNSLVGWRRECLHGVWEAALLKAGLLVKWKITFRKN
;
A
#
# COMPACT_ATOMS: atom_id res chain seq x y z
N MET A 1 2.18 28.02 12.46
CA MET A 1 1.70 26.62 12.51
C MET A 1 2.90 25.74 12.86
N ARG A 2 2.97 25.17 14.07
CA ARG A 2 4.04 24.21 14.42
C ARG A 2 3.68 22.88 13.78
N LEU A 3 4.51 22.40 12.85
CA LEU A 3 4.44 21.01 12.39
C LEU A 3 4.62 20.11 13.62
N SER A 4 3.79 19.07 13.75
CA SER A 4 3.94 18.15 14.86
C SER A 4 5.29 17.42 14.75
N LYS A 5 5.94 17.12 15.88
CA LYS A 5 7.23 16.39 15.88
C LYS A 5 7.18 15.10 15.07
N SER A 6 6.02 14.40 15.05
CA SER A 6 5.83 13.19 14.24
C SER A 6 5.80 13.44 12.74
N THR A 7 5.32 14.61 12.30
CA THR A 7 5.38 15.00 10.88
C THR A 7 6.82 15.28 10.45
N LEU A 8 7.64 15.82 11.36
CA LEU A 8 9.05 16.09 11.11
C LEU A 8 9.89 14.80 11.08
N SER A 9 9.66 13.87 12.01
CA SER A 9 10.37 12.56 12.01
C SER A 9 10.02 11.73 10.77
N ASN A 10 8.75 11.75 10.34
CA ASN A 10 8.34 11.11 9.09
C ASN A 10 8.99 11.77 7.87
N PHE A 11 9.34 13.06 7.94
CA PHE A 11 10.07 13.76 6.88
C PHE A 11 11.52 13.29 6.84
N GLU A 12 12.19 13.18 7.98
CA GLU A 12 13.57 12.70 8.06
C GLU A 12 13.72 11.26 7.53
N ASP A 13 12.85 10.33 7.94
CA ASP A 13 12.90 8.93 7.46
C ASP A 13 12.71 8.84 5.95
N VAL A 14 11.80 9.63 5.40
CA VAL A 14 11.53 9.71 3.96
C VAL A 14 12.72 10.31 3.22
N PHE A 15 13.27 11.41 3.73
CA PHE A 15 14.46 12.03 3.16
C PHE A 15 15.64 11.06 3.20
N HIS A 16 15.83 10.32 4.30
CA HIS A 16 16.86 9.29 4.40
C HIS A 16 16.64 8.14 3.41
N GLN A 17 15.41 7.66 3.21
CA GLN A 17 15.13 6.63 2.19
C GLN A 17 15.36 7.13 0.76
N VAL A 18 14.93 8.35 0.46
CA VAL A 18 15.12 8.97 -0.85
C VAL A 18 16.61 9.23 -1.09
N PHE A 19 17.33 9.83 -0.13
CA PHE A 19 18.76 10.05 -0.22
C PHE A 19 19.55 8.75 -0.29
N ALA A 20 19.20 7.71 0.47
CA ALA A 20 19.84 6.40 0.36
C ALA A 20 19.65 5.80 -1.04
N SER A 21 18.44 5.92 -1.60
CA SER A 21 18.13 5.44 -2.96
C SER A 21 18.86 6.24 -4.04
N ILE A 22 19.00 7.57 -3.84
CA ILE A 22 19.74 8.47 -4.74
C ILE A 22 21.24 8.16 -4.66
N SER A 23 21.83 8.15 -3.47
CA SER A 23 23.25 7.89 -3.24
C SER A 23 23.70 6.56 -3.83
N PHE A 24 22.90 5.51 -3.68
CA PHE A 24 23.15 4.20 -4.31
C PHE A 24 23.13 4.24 -5.84
N SER A 25 22.31 5.12 -6.42
CA SER A 25 22.22 5.28 -7.87
C SER A 25 23.34 6.13 -8.47
N VAL A 26 23.85 7.11 -7.71
CA VAL A 26 24.99 7.97 -8.13
C VAL A 26 26.26 7.15 -8.32
N THR A 27 26.46 6.07 -7.56
CA THR A 27 27.64 5.21 -7.70
C THR A 27 27.67 4.36 -8.99
N THR A 28 26.54 4.25 -9.71
CA THR A 28 26.44 3.46 -10.94
C THR A 28 26.27 4.39 -12.15
N SER A 29 27.37 4.64 -12.85
CA SER A 29 27.55 5.72 -13.84
C SER A 29 26.48 5.80 -14.93
N ASN A 30 25.80 6.95 -15.00
CA ASN A 30 25.27 7.57 -16.22
C ASN A 30 24.85 9.00 -15.88
N SER A 31 25.69 9.99 -16.22
CA SER A 31 25.51 11.42 -15.92
C SER A 31 24.17 11.98 -16.40
N SER A 32 23.65 11.46 -17.52
CA SER A 32 22.32 11.83 -18.05
C SER A 32 21.19 11.50 -17.07
N ARG A 33 21.24 10.36 -16.39
CA ARG A 33 20.21 9.95 -15.41
C ARG A 33 20.20 10.86 -14.18
N LEU A 34 21.38 11.35 -13.79
CA LEU A 34 21.53 12.24 -12.65
C LEU A 34 20.91 13.62 -12.94
N ILE A 35 21.12 14.16 -14.14
CA ILE A 35 20.50 15.43 -14.56
C ILE A 35 18.97 15.31 -14.58
N PHE A 36 18.44 14.23 -15.16
CA PHE A 36 17.00 13.96 -15.15
C PHE A 36 16.44 13.84 -13.73
N LEU A 37 17.15 13.13 -12.84
CA LEU A 37 16.73 12.98 -11.46
C LEU A 37 16.73 14.30 -10.70
N VAL A 38 17.80 15.10 -10.82
CA VAL A 38 17.90 16.41 -10.15
C VAL A 38 16.77 17.32 -10.62
N SER A 39 16.50 17.37 -11.93
CA SER A 39 15.39 18.15 -12.48
C SER A 39 14.03 17.63 -11.99
N LEU A 40 13.83 16.31 -11.96
CA LEU A 40 12.60 15.69 -11.44
C LEU A 40 12.39 16.00 -9.95
N CYS A 41 13.44 15.90 -9.12
CA CYS A 41 13.37 16.22 -7.71
C CYS A 41 13.08 17.72 -7.49
N PHE A 42 13.71 18.60 -8.28
CA PHE A 42 13.51 20.04 -8.17
C PHE A 42 12.10 20.46 -8.58
N THR A 43 11.58 19.92 -9.69
CA THR A 43 10.20 20.15 -10.12
C THR A 43 9.20 19.58 -9.13
N ALA A 44 9.42 18.36 -8.63
CA ALA A 44 8.58 17.73 -7.62
C ALA A 44 8.56 18.54 -6.30
N LEU A 45 9.69 19.11 -5.89
CA LEU A 45 9.80 20.00 -4.74
C LEU A 45 9.03 21.31 -4.98
N ILE A 46 9.21 21.97 -6.13
CA ILE A 46 8.50 23.22 -6.46
C ILE A 46 6.99 22.98 -6.50
N VAL A 47 6.53 21.93 -7.18
CA VAL A 47 5.11 21.58 -7.25
C VAL A 47 4.57 21.31 -5.86
N SER A 48 5.31 20.59 -5.02
CA SER A 48 4.91 20.40 -3.62
C SER A 48 4.75 21.73 -2.90
N LEU A 49 5.75 22.62 -2.97
CA LEU A 49 5.71 23.93 -2.31
C LEU A 49 4.54 24.81 -2.81
N LEU A 50 4.23 24.77 -4.10
CA LEU A 50 3.12 25.50 -4.69
C LEU A 50 1.77 24.91 -4.26
N LEU A 51 1.63 23.58 -4.25
CA LEU A 51 0.43 22.91 -3.76
C LEU A 51 0.25 23.15 -2.25
N PHE A 52 1.33 23.15 -1.47
CA PHE A 52 1.30 23.52 -0.06
C PHE A 52 0.80 24.95 0.15
N ARG A 53 1.24 25.92 -0.68
CA ARG A 53 0.76 27.31 -0.57
C ARG A 53 -0.72 27.47 -0.91
N GLY A 54 -1.21 26.81 -1.97
CA GLY A 54 -2.61 26.91 -2.39
C GLY A 54 -3.60 26.24 -1.42
N PHE A 55 -3.19 25.15 -0.77
CA PHE A 55 -4.06 24.36 0.11
C PHE A 55 -4.03 24.77 1.59
N VAL A 56 -3.12 25.66 1.99
CA VAL A 56 -3.10 26.24 3.35
C VAL A 56 -4.31 27.15 3.63
N ARG A 57 -5.16 27.42 2.63
CA ARG A 57 -6.58 27.69 2.89
C ARG A 57 -7.24 26.42 3.43
N ASN A 58 -6.99 26.14 4.72
CA ASN A 58 -7.88 25.33 5.52
C ASN A 58 -9.29 25.88 5.27
N PRO A 59 -10.23 25.06 4.77
CA PRO A 59 -11.61 25.47 4.74
C PRO A 59 -11.98 25.95 6.14
N SER A 60 -12.66 27.08 6.24
CA SER A 60 -13.09 27.68 7.49
C SER A 60 -14.06 26.70 8.17
N PHE A 61 -13.55 25.84 9.04
CA PHE A 61 -14.35 24.82 9.71
C PHE A 61 -14.75 25.29 11.11
N SER A 62 -16.01 25.06 11.47
CA SER A 62 -16.51 25.26 12.83
C SER A 62 -15.94 24.19 13.76
N ALA A 63 -15.46 24.61 14.94
CA ALA A 63 -14.71 23.78 15.88
C ALA A 63 -15.59 22.82 16.73
N THR A 64 -16.73 22.35 16.21
CA THR A 64 -17.54 21.38 16.94
C THR A 64 -16.83 20.02 16.92
N PRO A 65 -16.52 19.43 18.09
CA PRO A 65 -15.92 18.12 18.14
C PRO A 65 -16.86 17.08 17.49
N PRO A 66 -16.32 16.12 16.73
CA PRO A 66 -17.15 15.05 16.16
C PRO A 66 -17.78 14.22 17.26
N ASP A 67 -18.97 13.70 16.95
CA ASP A 67 -19.65 12.75 17.80
C ASP A 67 -18.82 11.46 17.91
N PHE A 68 -18.27 11.20 19.11
CA PHE A 68 -17.46 10.03 19.40
C PHE A 68 -18.22 8.72 19.18
N SER A 69 -19.54 8.72 19.31
CA SER A 69 -20.37 7.51 19.14
C SER A 69 -20.26 6.94 17.73
N VAL A 70 -20.15 7.81 16.72
CA VAL A 70 -19.99 7.44 15.31
C VAL A 70 -18.65 6.70 15.11
N LEU A 71 -17.57 7.23 15.69
CA LEU A 71 -16.25 6.61 15.58
C LEU A 71 -16.14 5.30 16.36
N GLN A 72 -16.83 5.16 17.49
CA GLN A 72 -16.86 3.95 18.30
C GLN A 72 -17.50 2.73 17.61
N ARG A 73 -18.27 2.96 16.54
CA ARG A 73 -18.82 1.87 15.72
C ARG A 73 -17.81 1.27 14.75
N ILE A 74 -16.82 2.06 14.33
CA ILE A 74 -15.74 1.62 13.43
C ILE A 74 -14.49 1.22 14.23
N LEU A 75 -14.21 1.95 15.31
CA LEU A 75 -13.00 1.82 16.12
C LEU A 75 -13.34 1.42 17.56
N VAL A 76 -12.53 0.53 18.13
CA VAL A 76 -12.61 0.10 19.52
C VAL A 76 -11.32 0.50 20.22
N PRO A 77 -11.36 1.21 21.35
CA PRO A 77 -10.16 1.45 22.14
C PRO A 77 -9.68 0.13 22.75
N THR A 78 -8.38 -0.13 22.74
CA THR A 78 -7.79 -1.34 23.34
C THR A 78 -7.72 -1.30 24.86
N SER A 79 -7.88 -0.10 25.43
CA SER A 79 -7.94 0.14 26.87
C SER A 79 -9.29 0.73 27.25
N SER A 80 -9.64 0.66 28.53
CA SER A 80 -10.93 1.15 29.05
C SER A 80 -11.16 2.65 28.85
N ARG A 81 -10.10 3.41 28.49
CA ARG A 81 -10.16 4.83 28.19
C ARG A 81 -9.51 5.12 26.84
N TRP A 82 -10.05 6.08 26.10
CA TRP A 82 -9.40 6.61 24.90
C TRP A 82 -8.07 7.28 25.30
N GLY A 83 -6.94 6.66 24.92
CA GLY A 83 -5.61 7.20 25.21
C GLY A 83 -5.33 8.54 24.50
N LEU A 84 -4.24 9.22 24.88
CA LEU A 84 -3.87 10.54 24.32
C LEU A 84 -3.70 10.53 22.80
N SER A 85 -3.20 9.44 22.20
CA SER A 85 -3.08 9.33 20.74
C SER A 85 -4.46 9.26 20.06
N SER A 86 -5.39 8.54 20.68
CA SER A 86 -6.74 8.37 20.16
C SER A 86 -7.56 9.66 20.29
N SER A 87 -7.33 10.46 21.35
CA SER A 87 -7.89 11.81 21.42
C SER A 87 -7.29 12.74 20.36
N GLN A 88 -6.01 12.57 20.00
CA GLN A 88 -5.43 13.27 18.85
C GLN A 88 -6.07 12.84 17.52
N LEU A 89 -6.42 11.56 17.35
CA LEU A 89 -7.15 11.10 16.16
C LEU A 89 -8.49 11.84 16.03
N VAL A 90 -9.24 11.96 17.13
CA VAL A 90 -10.52 12.68 17.14
C VAL A 90 -10.34 14.18 17.01
N ALA A 91 -9.36 14.77 17.70
CA ALA A 91 -9.04 16.20 17.58
C ALA A 91 -8.56 16.59 16.18
N ARG A 92 -7.93 15.65 15.45
CA ARG A 92 -7.55 15.83 14.05
C ARG A 92 -8.69 15.54 13.09
N SER A 93 -9.73 14.86 13.55
CA SER A 93 -10.90 14.62 12.73
C SER A 93 -11.74 15.87 12.59
N ARG A 94 -12.28 16.08 11.39
CA ARG A 94 -12.96 17.33 11.03
C ARG A 94 -14.39 17.03 10.67
N VAL A 95 -15.32 17.80 11.22
CA VAL A 95 -16.73 17.76 10.83
C VAL A 95 -16.97 18.82 9.77
N SER A 96 -17.44 18.39 8.60
CA SER A 96 -17.95 19.28 7.56
C SER A 96 -19.40 19.67 7.85
N SER A 97 -19.87 20.78 7.28
CA SER A 97 -21.28 21.22 7.33
C SER A 97 -22.27 20.11 6.92
N HIS A 98 -21.83 19.14 6.10
CA HIS A 98 -22.63 18.03 5.60
C HIS A 98 -22.54 16.73 6.43
N ARG A 99 -22.26 16.81 7.74
CA ARG A 99 -22.08 15.63 8.62
C ARG A 99 -20.98 14.66 8.13
N THR A 100 -20.01 15.17 7.38
CA THR A 100 -18.85 14.36 6.95
C THR A 100 -17.78 14.42 8.02
N ILE A 101 -17.35 13.26 8.53
CA ILE A 101 -16.25 13.13 9.48
C ILE A 101 -15.00 12.69 8.71
N TRP A 102 -14.00 13.56 8.70
CA TRP A 102 -12.72 13.27 8.05
C TRP A 102 -11.72 12.68 9.04
N LEU A 103 -11.35 11.42 8.88
CA LEU A 103 -10.34 10.74 9.69
C LEU A 103 -8.95 10.84 9.06
N SER A 104 -7.97 11.40 9.77
CA SER A 104 -6.59 11.43 9.27
C SER A 104 -6.04 10.01 9.13
N LEU A 105 -5.68 9.62 7.90
CA LEU A 105 -5.14 8.29 7.59
C LEU A 105 -3.88 7.98 8.41
N ASP A 106 -2.97 8.97 8.52
CA ASP A 106 -1.71 8.84 9.25
C ASP A 106 -1.95 8.59 10.74
N ALA A 107 -2.84 9.39 11.35
CA ALA A 107 -3.19 9.21 12.75
C ALA A 107 -3.89 7.87 12.99
N LEU A 108 -4.76 7.43 12.08
CA LEU A 108 -5.47 6.16 12.19
C LEU A 108 -4.47 4.99 12.16
N VAL A 109 -3.60 4.94 11.15
CA VAL A 109 -2.60 3.88 11.00
C VAL A 109 -1.64 3.88 12.19
N HIS A 110 -1.19 5.05 12.64
CA HIS A 110 -0.35 5.15 13.83
C HIS A 110 -1.05 4.62 15.08
N CYS A 111 -2.30 5.02 15.36
CA CYS A 111 -3.03 4.54 16.54
C CYS A 111 -3.25 3.02 16.50
N ILE A 112 -3.52 2.43 15.33
CA ILE A 112 -3.65 0.98 15.18
C ILE A 112 -2.32 0.27 15.43
N ILE A 113 -1.22 0.75 14.85
CA ILE A 113 0.11 0.15 14.99
C ILE A 113 0.61 0.28 16.44
N SER A 114 0.36 1.41 17.10
CA SER A 114 0.64 1.61 18.52
C SER A 114 -0.26 0.78 19.43
N GLY A 115 -1.37 0.26 18.89
CA GLY A 115 -2.38 -0.51 19.61
C GLY A 115 -3.17 0.34 20.60
N ASP A 116 -3.39 1.61 20.28
CA ASP A 116 -4.30 2.49 21.03
C ASP A 116 -5.76 2.23 20.64
N VAL A 117 -5.98 1.84 19.38
CA VAL A 117 -7.30 1.53 18.82
C VAL A 117 -7.21 0.31 17.90
N GLU A 118 -8.31 -0.40 17.77
CA GLU A 118 -8.51 -1.50 16.84
C GLU A 118 -9.73 -1.22 15.96
N LEU A 119 -9.76 -1.82 14.76
CA LEU A 119 -10.96 -1.80 13.93
C LEU A 119 -11.96 -2.82 14.49
N ARG A 120 -13.23 -2.43 14.64
CA ARG A 120 -14.26 -3.30 15.23
C ARG A 120 -14.55 -4.52 14.36
N HIS A 121 -14.83 -4.31 13.07
CA HIS A 121 -15.02 -5.40 12.11
C HIS A 121 -14.20 -5.13 10.83
N PRO A 122 -12.87 -5.34 10.86
CA PRO A 122 -12.00 -4.99 9.75
C PRO A 122 -12.46 -5.54 8.38
N PRO A 123 -12.93 -6.81 8.24
CA PRO A 123 -13.37 -7.34 6.96
C PRO A 123 -14.61 -6.67 6.36
N ARG A 124 -15.41 -5.96 7.18
CA ARG A 124 -16.64 -5.28 6.79
C ARG A 124 -16.44 -3.78 6.66
N ASP A 125 -15.90 -3.15 7.69
CA ASP A 125 -15.87 -1.70 7.81
C ASP A 125 -14.73 -1.08 6.99
N LEU A 126 -13.58 -1.76 6.91
CA LEU A 126 -12.40 -1.22 6.24
C LEU A 126 -12.59 -1.07 4.71
N PRO A 127 -13.13 -2.06 3.96
CA PRO A 127 -13.37 -1.88 2.53
C PRO A 127 -14.22 -0.65 2.20
N ASP A 128 -15.29 -0.43 2.96
CA ASP A 128 -16.17 0.73 2.76
C ASP A 128 -15.47 2.03 3.14
N LEU A 129 -14.64 2.01 4.21
CA LEU A 129 -13.88 3.17 4.65
C LEU A 129 -12.85 3.59 3.58
N LEU A 130 -12.22 2.61 2.92
CA LEU A 130 -11.28 2.82 1.81
C LEU A 130 -11.99 3.32 0.54
N ARG A 131 -13.23 2.91 0.30
CA ARG A 131 -14.08 3.46 -0.77
C ARG A 131 -14.57 4.89 -0.50
N SER A 132 -14.40 5.39 0.72
CA SER A 132 -14.99 6.65 1.19
C SER A 132 -16.52 6.62 1.14
N SER A 133 -17.13 5.49 1.53
CA SER A 133 -18.57 5.25 1.45
C SER A 133 -19.19 4.78 2.78
N VAL A 134 -18.56 5.05 3.92
CA VAL A 134 -19.05 4.59 5.23
C VAL A 134 -20.05 5.60 5.78
N LEU A 135 -21.32 5.18 5.84
CA LEU A 135 -22.38 5.92 6.52
C LEU A 135 -22.63 5.30 7.89
N VAL A 136 -22.43 6.08 8.95
CA VAL A 136 -22.69 5.67 10.33
C VAL A 136 -23.58 6.71 10.98
N ASP A 137 -24.81 6.30 11.34
CA ASP A 137 -25.84 7.19 11.90
C ASP A 137 -26.12 8.43 11.03
N GLY A 138 -26.09 8.25 9.72
CA GLY A 138 -26.28 9.33 8.75
C GLY A 138 -25.09 10.32 8.65
N SER A 139 -23.98 10.02 9.31
CA SER A 139 -22.70 10.73 9.14
C SER A 139 -21.81 9.96 8.17
N ASP A 140 -21.20 10.69 7.22
CA ASP A 140 -20.30 10.12 6.22
C ASP A 140 -18.85 10.15 6.72
N VAL A 141 -18.27 8.98 6.99
CA VAL A 141 -16.91 8.87 7.51
C VAL A 141 -15.94 8.61 6.36
N ARG A 142 -14.99 9.53 6.17
CA ARG A 142 -14.01 9.47 5.07
C ARG A 142 -12.59 9.54 5.58
N LEU A 143 -11.69 8.85 4.87
CA LEU A 143 -10.26 8.97 5.12
C LEU A 143 -9.70 10.23 4.48
N TYR A 144 -9.13 11.09 5.30
CA TYR A 144 -8.34 12.23 4.87
C TYR A 144 -6.88 11.82 4.70
N VAL A 145 -6.42 11.91 3.45
CA VAL A 145 -5.01 11.71 3.10
C VAL A 145 -4.33 13.06 2.98
N HIS A 146 -3.36 13.30 3.86
CA HIS A 146 -2.50 14.49 3.81
C HIS A 146 -1.75 14.55 2.47
N LEU A 147 -1.61 15.75 1.92
CA LEU A 147 -0.92 15.98 0.66
C LEU A 147 0.51 15.41 0.65
N PHE A 148 1.19 15.49 1.79
CA PHE A 148 2.53 14.92 1.99
C PHE A 148 2.57 13.43 1.61
N HIS A 149 1.65 12.62 2.15
CA HIS A 149 1.59 11.19 1.83
C HIS A 149 1.26 10.95 0.36
N ARG A 150 0.42 11.82 -0.26
CA ARG A 150 0.10 11.71 -1.69
C ARG A 150 1.31 11.92 -2.56
N PHE A 151 2.01 13.02 -2.32
CA PHE A 151 3.25 13.34 -3.01
C PHE A 151 4.27 12.21 -2.83
N HIS A 152 4.43 11.72 -1.60
CA HIS A 152 5.34 10.63 -1.30
C HIS A 152 4.98 9.36 -2.08
N ALA A 153 3.71 8.95 -2.11
CA ALA A 153 3.26 7.77 -2.85
C ALA A 153 3.50 7.91 -4.36
N ILE A 154 3.22 9.08 -4.93
CA ILE A 154 3.46 9.37 -6.35
C ILE A 154 4.95 9.33 -6.65
N LEU A 155 5.75 10.06 -5.88
CA LEU A 155 7.20 10.14 -6.06
C LEU A 155 7.84 8.77 -5.95
N TRP A 156 7.50 8.01 -4.90
CA TRP A 156 7.98 6.63 -4.73
C TRP A 156 7.59 5.73 -5.91
N THR A 157 6.36 5.83 -6.40
CA THR A 157 5.91 5.05 -7.58
C THR A 157 6.69 5.40 -8.84
N ILE A 158 6.95 6.69 -9.07
CA ILE A 158 7.75 7.16 -10.20
C ILE A 158 9.19 6.69 -10.06
N LEU A 159 9.82 6.94 -8.90
CA LEU A 159 11.20 6.57 -8.63
C LEU A 159 11.42 5.07 -8.75
N ALA A 160 10.50 4.23 -8.28
CA ALA A 160 10.64 2.77 -8.40
C ALA A 160 10.57 2.24 -9.84
N ARG A 161 10.07 3.02 -10.82
CA ARG A 161 10.25 2.69 -12.25
C ARG A 161 11.69 2.92 -12.70
N PHE A 162 12.36 3.89 -12.08
CA PHE A 162 13.71 4.35 -12.42
C PHE A 162 14.82 3.85 -11.49
N PHE A 163 14.48 3.23 -10.37
CA PHE A 163 15.45 2.76 -9.40
C PHE A 163 15.01 1.40 -8.91
N ASP A 164 15.97 0.48 -8.87
CA ASP A 164 15.79 -0.81 -8.22
C ASP A 164 16.36 -0.60 -6.81
N PRO A 165 15.53 -0.37 -5.78
CA PRO A 165 16.04 -0.43 -4.41
C PRO A 165 16.51 -1.86 -4.25
N GLY A 166 17.82 -2.10 -4.25
CA GLY A 166 18.49 -3.39 -4.43
C GLY A 166 18.19 -4.43 -3.34
N MET A 167 16.91 -4.73 -3.10
CA MET A 167 16.45 -5.75 -2.20
C MET A 167 16.76 -7.12 -2.82
N PRO A 168 17.51 -7.98 -2.12
CA PRO A 168 17.76 -9.32 -2.60
C PRO A 168 16.44 -10.10 -2.69
N LEU A 169 16.03 -10.45 -3.91
CA LEU A 169 14.79 -11.20 -4.22
C LEU A 169 14.66 -12.48 -3.37
N ALA A 170 15.78 -13.09 -2.98
CA ALA A 170 15.83 -14.34 -2.21
C ALA A 170 15.13 -14.24 -0.84
N ASN A 171 15.16 -13.07 -0.20
CA ASN A 171 14.59 -12.91 1.14
C ASN A 171 13.09 -12.58 1.11
N ALA A 172 12.64 -11.87 0.07
CA ALA A 172 11.25 -11.41 -0.06
C ALA A 172 10.26 -12.57 -0.29
N GLN A 173 10.62 -13.55 -1.13
CA GLN A 173 9.75 -14.71 -1.41
C GLN A 173 9.75 -15.76 -0.29
N SER A 174 10.82 -15.82 0.51
CA SER A 174 10.91 -16.74 1.65
C SER A 174 9.96 -16.35 2.79
N ALA A 175 9.79 -15.05 3.03
CA ALA A 175 9.00 -14.53 4.14
C ALA A 175 7.49 -14.78 4.03
N TYR A 176 6.94 -14.86 2.82
CA TYR A 176 5.50 -15.01 2.58
C TYR A 176 5.04 -16.45 2.29
N GLY A 177 5.92 -17.44 2.51
CA GLY A 177 5.60 -18.84 2.27
C GLY A 177 5.57 -19.15 0.79
N ARG A 178 6.65 -19.76 0.27
CA ARG A 178 6.63 -20.40 -1.05
C ARG A 178 5.58 -21.52 -1.03
N SER A 179 4.38 -21.25 -1.52
CA SER A 179 3.66 -22.30 -2.23
C SER A 179 4.37 -22.44 -3.57
N LEU A 180 4.93 -23.63 -3.82
CA LEU A 180 5.73 -23.93 -5.01
C LEU A 180 4.92 -23.82 -6.32
N ASP A 181 3.60 -23.62 -6.23
CA ASP A 181 2.67 -23.75 -7.35
C ASP A 181 2.48 -22.45 -8.15
N PHE A 182 2.95 -21.30 -7.63
CA PHE A 182 2.76 -20.01 -8.30
C PHE A 182 3.94 -19.04 -8.15
N PHE A 183 4.17 -18.26 -9.20
CA PHE A 183 5.13 -17.16 -9.21
C PHE A 183 4.40 -15.83 -9.00
N ASP A 184 4.70 -15.08 -7.93
CA ASP A 184 4.06 -13.79 -7.67
C ASP A 184 4.91 -12.62 -8.16
N LEU A 185 4.38 -11.87 -9.12
CA LEU A 185 5.04 -10.72 -9.72
C LEU A 185 5.09 -9.50 -8.79
N ASP A 186 4.30 -9.45 -7.72
CA ASP A 186 4.27 -8.30 -6.80
C ASP A 186 5.60 -8.08 -6.06
N PHE A 187 6.48 -9.08 -6.08
CA PHE A 187 7.83 -9.03 -5.52
C PHE A 187 8.92 -8.75 -6.58
N VAL A 188 8.53 -8.57 -7.84
CA VAL A 188 9.46 -8.32 -8.95
C VAL A 188 9.56 -6.81 -9.20
N PRO A 189 10.76 -6.21 -9.16
CA PRO A 189 10.93 -4.81 -9.51
C PRO A 189 10.53 -4.57 -10.97
N HIS A 190 9.85 -3.45 -11.24
CA HIS A 190 9.31 -3.15 -12.58
C HIS A 190 10.35 -3.31 -13.70
N ARG A 191 11.59 -2.87 -13.46
CA ARG A 191 12.70 -2.98 -14.41
C ARG A 191 13.12 -4.41 -14.74
N LYS A 192 12.99 -5.31 -13.78
CA LYS A 192 13.33 -6.71 -13.91
C LYS A 192 12.19 -7.54 -14.48
N LEU A 193 10.98 -6.98 -14.60
CA LEU A 193 9.79 -7.69 -15.07
C LEU A 193 10.03 -8.44 -16.39
N LYS A 194 10.57 -7.74 -17.41
CA LYS A 194 10.85 -8.35 -18.73
C LYS A 194 11.86 -9.50 -18.64
N ILE A 195 12.94 -9.31 -17.87
CA ILE A 195 13.99 -10.31 -17.70
C ILE A 195 13.44 -11.53 -16.94
N VAL A 196 12.68 -11.29 -15.88
CA VAL A 196 12.08 -12.33 -15.05
C VAL A 196 11.04 -13.11 -15.83
N ILE A 197 10.17 -12.45 -16.59
CA ILE A 197 9.22 -13.15 -17.47
C ILE A 197 9.99 -14.00 -18.47
N ARG A 198 10.99 -13.47 -19.18
CA ARG A 198 11.81 -14.26 -20.13
C ARG A 198 12.49 -15.47 -19.46
N HIS A 199 13.02 -15.29 -18.24
CA HIS A 199 13.62 -16.39 -17.51
C HIS A 199 12.57 -17.44 -17.13
N LEU A 200 11.41 -17.00 -16.61
CA LEU A 200 10.29 -17.87 -16.27
C LEU A 200 9.81 -18.65 -17.50
N THR A 201 9.61 -18.00 -18.65
CA THR A 201 9.19 -18.66 -19.89
C THR A 201 10.21 -19.69 -20.37
N SER A 202 11.51 -19.42 -20.17
CA SER A 202 12.58 -20.38 -20.51
C SER A 202 12.65 -21.58 -19.56
N SER A 203 12.31 -21.39 -18.27
CA SER A 203 12.43 -22.42 -17.22
C SER A 203 11.20 -23.31 -17.08
N VAL A 204 10.06 -22.91 -17.64
CA VAL A 204 8.81 -23.68 -17.58
C VAL A 204 8.96 -24.97 -18.41
N ARG A 205 8.55 -26.09 -17.80
CA ARG A 205 8.56 -27.42 -18.43
C ARG A 205 7.48 -27.47 -19.52
N GLN A 206 7.80 -28.14 -20.64
CA GLN A 206 6.87 -28.34 -21.73
C GLN A 206 5.62 -29.12 -21.26
N GLY A 207 4.44 -28.68 -21.68
CA GLY A 207 3.16 -29.31 -21.34
C GLY A 207 2.63 -29.07 -19.93
N VAL A 208 3.43 -28.54 -18.99
CA VAL A 208 3.02 -28.35 -17.59
C VAL A 208 2.38 -26.97 -17.38
N PRO A 209 1.12 -26.89 -16.92
CA PRO A 209 0.49 -25.62 -16.55
C PRO A 209 1.23 -24.93 -15.41
N THR A 210 1.60 -23.67 -15.60
CA THR A 210 2.26 -22.83 -14.60
C THR A 210 1.36 -21.64 -14.28
N SER A 211 1.26 -21.29 -12.99
CA SER A 211 0.46 -20.15 -12.53
C SER A 211 1.35 -18.95 -12.18
N LEU A 212 0.91 -17.77 -12.61
CA LEU A 212 1.53 -16.48 -12.35
C LEU A 212 0.52 -15.59 -11.64
N LEU A 213 0.90 -14.97 -10.52
CA LEU A 213 0.08 -14.01 -9.81
C LEU A 213 0.55 -12.59 -10.11
N LEU A 214 -0.41 -11.68 -10.24
CA LEU A 214 -0.17 -10.27 -10.49
C LEU A 214 -1.24 -9.44 -9.81
N THR A 215 -0.85 -8.49 -8.96
CA THR A 215 -1.76 -7.42 -8.55
C THR A 215 -1.66 -6.24 -9.51
N THR A 216 -2.79 -5.62 -9.82
CA THR A 216 -2.86 -4.36 -10.56
C THR A 216 -3.77 -3.38 -9.84
N LYS A 217 -3.52 -2.08 -9.97
CA LYS A 217 -4.48 -1.05 -9.55
C LYS A 217 -5.76 -1.14 -10.39
N ALA A 218 -6.89 -0.79 -9.79
CA ALA A 218 -8.16 -0.72 -10.50
C ALA A 218 -8.14 0.29 -11.67
N GLN A 219 -8.96 0.01 -12.68
CA GLN A 219 -9.18 0.94 -13.79
C GLN A 219 -9.79 2.25 -13.24
N GLY A 220 -9.35 3.39 -13.77
CA GLY A 220 -9.82 4.71 -13.31
C GLY A 220 -9.15 5.26 -12.05
N LEU A 221 -8.35 4.47 -11.31
CA LEU A 221 -7.59 4.99 -10.17
C LEU A 221 -6.41 5.85 -10.66
N SER A 222 -6.60 7.17 -10.68
CA SER A 222 -5.56 8.16 -11.01
C SER A 222 -4.51 8.23 -9.91
N MET A 223 -3.23 8.47 -10.26
CA MET A 223 -2.15 8.66 -9.27
C MET A 223 -2.39 9.86 -8.36
N PHE A 224 -3.18 10.84 -8.80
CA PHE A 224 -3.53 12.04 -8.03
C PHE A 224 -4.77 11.85 -7.14
N ASP A 225 -5.50 10.75 -7.31
CA ASP A 225 -6.63 10.40 -6.47
C ASP A 225 -6.13 10.08 -5.03
N PRO A 226 -6.74 10.64 -3.97
CA PRO A 226 -6.40 10.26 -2.59
C PRO A 226 -6.39 8.74 -2.35
N ARG A 227 -7.28 8.00 -3.03
CA ARG A 227 -7.39 6.53 -2.95
C ARG A 227 -6.15 5.83 -3.49
N PHE A 228 -5.42 6.43 -4.42
CA PHE A 228 -4.13 5.89 -4.87
C PHE A 228 -3.12 5.84 -3.73
N THR A 229 -3.07 6.90 -2.92
CA THR A 229 -2.16 6.96 -1.77
C THR A 229 -2.52 5.95 -0.70
N ILE A 230 -3.82 5.81 -0.42
CA ILE A 230 -4.37 4.78 0.48
C ILE A 230 -3.95 3.39 0.03
N THR A 231 -3.97 3.16 -1.30
CA THR A 231 -3.58 1.88 -1.90
C THR A 231 -2.07 1.67 -1.83
N ALA A 232 -1.26 2.70 -2.09
CA ALA A 232 0.20 2.61 -2.11
C ALA A 232 0.83 2.52 -0.72
N LEU A 233 0.14 2.97 0.33
CA LEU A 233 0.71 3.11 1.68
C LEU A 233 1.38 1.83 2.21
N PHE A 234 0.80 0.67 1.89
CA PHE A 234 1.22 -0.63 2.39
C PHE A 234 2.04 -1.46 1.40
N PHE A 235 2.25 -0.98 0.17
CA PHE A 235 3.12 -1.67 -0.81
C PHE A 235 4.61 -1.32 -0.63
N ARG A 236 5.04 -1.07 0.61
CA ARG A 236 6.45 -0.78 0.91
C ARG A 236 7.27 -2.08 0.87
N PRO A 237 8.61 -1.99 0.76
CA PRO A 237 9.49 -3.16 0.76
C PRO A 237 9.12 -4.15 1.88
N PRO A 238 9.04 -5.47 1.59
CA PRO A 238 9.64 -6.13 0.42
C PRO A 238 8.81 -6.11 -0.87
N ARG A 239 7.59 -5.56 -0.86
CA ARG A 239 6.76 -5.50 -2.06
C ARG A 239 7.20 -4.37 -2.98
N THR A 240 6.97 -4.56 -4.28
CA THR A 240 7.38 -3.58 -5.29
C THR A 240 6.20 -2.71 -5.72
N THR A 241 6.51 -1.68 -6.50
CA THR A 241 5.50 -0.80 -7.13
C THR A 241 4.84 -1.43 -8.35
N LEU A 242 5.10 -2.71 -8.66
CA LEU A 242 4.56 -3.35 -9.85
C LEU A 242 3.05 -3.18 -10.00
N PRO A 243 2.23 -3.30 -8.94
CA PRO A 243 0.79 -3.13 -9.05
C PRO A 243 0.33 -1.77 -9.57
N PHE A 244 1.16 -0.74 -9.42
CA PHE A 244 0.87 0.64 -9.84
C PHE A 244 1.49 1.02 -11.18
N THR A 245 2.38 0.17 -11.71
CA THR A 245 3.22 0.51 -12.86
C THR A 245 3.00 -0.42 -14.05
N THR A 246 2.40 -1.59 -13.81
CA THR A 246 2.16 -2.61 -14.83
C THR A 246 0.66 -2.90 -14.94
N SER A 247 0.18 -3.13 -16.16
CA SER A 247 -1.17 -3.63 -16.43
C SER A 247 -1.14 -5.12 -16.74
N LEU A 248 -2.30 -5.78 -16.60
CA LEU A 248 -2.49 -7.16 -17.04
C LEU A 248 -2.13 -7.34 -18.52
N SER A 249 -2.55 -6.41 -19.38
CA SER A 249 -2.25 -6.45 -20.82
C SER A 249 -0.75 -6.44 -21.09
N THR A 250 0.03 -5.61 -20.39
CA THR A 250 1.50 -5.60 -20.53
C THR A 250 2.12 -6.95 -20.20
N VAL A 251 1.68 -7.62 -19.13
CA VAL A 251 2.20 -8.94 -18.76
C VAL A 251 1.82 -9.99 -19.79
N LEU A 252 0.58 -9.99 -20.27
CA LEU A 252 0.14 -10.92 -21.33
C LEU A 252 0.92 -10.69 -22.65
N THR A 253 1.18 -9.44 -23.03
CA THR A 253 2.04 -9.13 -24.19
C THR A 253 3.47 -9.60 -23.98
N LEU A 254 4.04 -9.46 -22.79
CA LEU A 254 5.39 -9.97 -22.49
C LEU A 254 5.46 -11.50 -22.55
N LEU A 255 4.41 -12.18 -22.07
CA LEU A 255 4.30 -13.64 -22.19
C LEU A 255 4.19 -14.08 -23.66
N GLY A 256 3.41 -13.36 -24.48
CA GLY A 256 3.26 -13.69 -25.91
C GLY A 256 4.52 -13.38 -26.74
N THR A 257 5.13 -12.22 -26.56
CA THR A 257 6.27 -11.76 -27.38
C THR A 257 7.58 -12.46 -27.04
N HIS A 258 7.78 -12.88 -25.80
CA HIS A 258 9.00 -13.57 -25.36
C HIS A 258 8.81 -15.05 -25.04
N GLY A 259 7.57 -15.54 -25.13
CA GLY A 259 7.23 -16.92 -24.83
C GLY A 259 7.50 -17.89 -25.97
N GLY A 260 7.44 -17.45 -27.24
CA GLY A 260 7.64 -18.26 -28.45
C GLY A 260 6.61 -19.37 -28.64
N ASP A 261 6.49 -20.24 -27.65
CA ASP A 261 5.62 -21.41 -27.54
C ASP A 261 4.68 -21.34 -26.33
N ILE A 262 4.47 -20.17 -25.73
CA ILE A 262 3.58 -20.08 -24.56
C ILE A 262 2.13 -19.84 -24.98
N SER A 263 1.26 -20.77 -24.57
CA SER A 263 -0.19 -20.59 -24.62
C SER A 263 -0.73 -20.19 -23.25
N VAL A 264 -1.43 -19.06 -23.20
CA VAL A 264 -2.19 -18.64 -22.01
C VAL A 264 -3.46 -19.48 -21.95
N LEU A 265 -3.64 -20.22 -20.86
CA LEU A 265 -4.76 -21.14 -20.65
C LEU A 265 -5.95 -20.44 -19.98
N SER A 266 -5.69 -19.65 -18.93
CA SER A 266 -6.73 -18.90 -18.22
C SER A 266 -6.18 -17.59 -17.66
N VAL A 267 -7.07 -16.61 -17.49
CA VAL A 267 -6.80 -15.36 -16.79
C VAL A 267 -7.96 -15.09 -15.84
N ASP A 268 -7.75 -15.41 -14.58
CA ASP A 268 -8.79 -15.40 -13.57
C ASP A 268 -8.61 -14.22 -12.61
N ASN A 269 -9.68 -13.45 -12.38
CA ASN A 269 -9.70 -12.48 -11.28
C ASN A 269 -9.95 -13.22 -9.97
N ILE A 270 -8.92 -13.30 -9.12
CA ILE A 270 -8.97 -14.03 -7.84
C ILE A 270 -9.04 -13.09 -6.63
N SER A 271 -9.40 -11.81 -6.83
CA SER A 271 -9.34 -10.77 -5.79
C SER A 271 -10.13 -11.13 -4.53
N VAL A 272 -11.33 -11.70 -4.68
CA VAL A 272 -12.19 -12.09 -3.53
C VAL A 272 -11.56 -13.23 -2.74
N ARG A 273 -11.20 -14.34 -3.41
CA ARG A 273 -10.57 -15.51 -2.77
C ARG A 273 -9.24 -15.16 -2.12
N TYR A 274 -8.44 -14.33 -2.79
CA TYR A 274 -7.15 -13.88 -2.25
C TYR A 274 -7.33 -12.96 -1.03
N ALA A 275 -8.32 -12.06 -1.06
CA ALA A 275 -8.66 -11.24 0.11
C ALA A 275 -9.11 -12.09 1.31
N GLU A 276 -9.93 -13.13 1.09
CA GLU A 276 -10.32 -14.08 2.14
C GLU A 276 -9.11 -14.82 2.72
N SER A 277 -8.19 -15.28 1.87
CA SER A 277 -6.94 -15.91 2.30
C SER A 277 -6.07 -14.96 3.13
N LEU A 278 -5.95 -13.69 2.72
CA LEU A 278 -5.20 -12.67 3.46
C LEU A 278 -5.82 -12.37 4.83
N PHE A 279 -7.15 -12.24 4.90
CA PHE A 279 -7.86 -12.09 6.16
C PHE A 279 -7.66 -13.32 7.06
N GLY A 280 -7.76 -14.53 6.51
CA GLY A 280 -7.49 -15.77 7.23
C GLY A 280 -6.08 -15.79 7.82
N ALA A 281 -5.07 -15.46 7.01
CA ALA A 281 -3.67 -15.40 7.45
C ALA A 281 -3.44 -14.34 8.54
N ALA A 282 -4.00 -13.13 8.38
CA ALA A 282 -3.91 -12.09 9.39
C ALA A 282 -4.62 -12.48 10.70
N ASN A 283 -5.78 -13.14 10.60
CA ASN A 283 -6.53 -13.65 11.74
C ASN A 283 -5.75 -14.73 12.49
N THR A 284 -5.13 -15.67 11.77
CA THR A 284 -4.24 -16.68 12.33
C THR A 284 -3.06 -16.02 13.04
N LEU A 285 -2.38 -15.06 12.40
CA LEU A 285 -1.26 -14.32 13.01
C LEU A 285 -1.67 -13.55 14.28
N CYS A 286 -2.90 -13.07 14.34
CA CYS A 286 -3.39 -12.27 15.45
C CYS A 286 -3.93 -13.11 16.65
N ASN A 287 -4.58 -14.25 16.36
CA ASN A 287 -5.28 -15.07 17.37
C ASN A 287 -4.52 -16.32 17.81
N ASP A 288 -3.64 -16.88 16.98
CA ASP A 288 -2.79 -18.02 17.37
C ASP A 288 -1.64 -17.51 18.27
N SER A 289 -1.65 -17.90 19.54
CA SER A 289 -0.67 -17.43 20.54
C SER A 289 0.76 -17.85 20.20
N ASP A 290 0.95 -19.02 19.60
CA ASP A 290 2.26 -19.58 19.31
C ASP A 290 2.89 -18.89 18.10
N ILE A 291 2.10 -18.72 17.03
CA ILE A 291 2.53 -17.98 15.83
C ILE A 291 2.81 -16.52 16.21
N ARG A 292 1.91 -15.89 16.97
CA ARG A 292 2.07 -14.52 17.47
C ARG A 292 3.33 -14.38 18.32
N GLY A 293 3.54 -15.28 19.29
CA GLY A 293 4.72 -15.26 20.18
C GLY A 293 6.03 -15.38 19.40
N LYS A 294 6.10 -16.32 18.46
CA LYS A 294 7.27 -16.52 17.57
C LYS A 294 7.53 -15.32 16.66
N PHE A 295 6.47 -14.66 16.17
CA PHE A 295 6.62 -13.48 15.32
C PHE A 295 7.11 -12.28 16.12
N ILE A 296 6.49 -12.01 17.27
CA ILE A 296 6.85 -10.90 18.17
C ILE A 296 8.30 -11.02 18.65
N SER A 297 8.75 -12.23 18.98
CA SER A 297 10.14 -12.44 19.42
C SER A 297 11.18 -12.11 18.34
N ARG A 298 10.80 -12.13 17.06
CA ARG A 298 11.67 -11.82 15.92
C ARG A 298 11.55 -10.37 15.43
N ASN A 299 10.36 -9.79 15.49
CA ASN A 299 10.03 -8.53 14.80
C ASN A 299 9.50 -7.42 15.71
N SER A 300 9.40 -7.65 17.03
CA SER A 300 8.73 -6.80 18.03
C SER A 300 7.19 -6.81 17.96
N LEU A 301 6.55 -6.29 19.02
CA LEU A 301 5.10 -6.11 19.10
C LEU A 301 4.57 -5.14 18.03
N VAL A 302 5.31 -4.04 17.78
CA VAL A 302 4.95 -3.04 16.76
C VAL A 302 5.05 -3.64 15.36
N GLY A 303 6.07 -4.46 15.11
CA GLY A 303 6.22 -5.19 13.86
C GLY A 303 5.06 -6.17 13.62
N TRP A 304 4.64 -6.91 14.64
CA TRP A 304 3.48 -7.80 14.58
C TRP A 304 2.18 -7.05 14.25
N ARG A 305 1.87 -5.94 14.95
CA ARG A 305 0.67 -5.13 14.66
C ARG A 305 0.67 -4.57 13.25
N ARG A 306 1.83 -4.11 12.79
CA ARG A 306 2.02 -3.64 11.41
C ARG A 306 1.73 -4.75 10.40
N GLU A 307 2.21 -5.97 10.63
CA GLU A 307 1.97 -7.11 9.73
C GLU A 307 0.50 -7.54 9.71
N CYS A 308 -0.15 -7.64 10.88
CA CYS A 308 -1.60 -7.90 10.94
C CYS A 308 -2.39 -6.82 10.18
N LEU A 309 -2.06 -5.53 10.41
CA LEU A 309 -2.72 -4.42 9.71
C LEU A 309 -2.48 -4.49 8.20
N HIS A 310 -1.26 -4.80 7.76
CA HIS A 310 -0.91 -4.90 6.35
C HIS A 310 -1.76 -5.95 5.62
N GLY A 311 -1.88 -7.17 6.17
CA GLY A 311 -2.71 -8.22 5.57
C GLY A 311 -4.20 -7.85 5.50
N VAL A 312 -4.74 -7.29 6.58
CA VAL A 312 -6.12 -6.78 6.65
C VAL A 312 -6.36 -5.64 5.66
N TRP A 313 -5.40 -4.73 5.52
CA TRP A 313 -5.52 -3.56 4.66
C TRP A 313 -5.49 -3.94 3.19
N GLU A 314 -4.58 -4.81 2.78
CA GLU A 314 -4.53 -5.33 1.41
C GLU A 314 -5.81 -6.08 1.05
N ALA A 315 -6.27 -6.96 1.93
CA ALA A 315 -7.51 -7.69 1.73
C ALA A 315 -8.70 -6.74 1.57
N ALA A 316 -8.73 -5.65 2.35
CA ALA A 316 -9.74 -4.62 2.23
C ALA A 316 -9.62 -3.80 0.93
N LEU A 317 -8.41 -3.50 0.44
CA LEU A 317 -8.20 -2.83 -0.87
C LEU A 317 -8.72 -3.68 -2.04
N LEU A 318 -8.52 -4.99 -1.98
CA LEU A 318 -9.04 -5.95 -2.97
C LEU A 318 -10.57 -6.03 -2.91
N LYS A 319 -11.14 -6.17 -1.71
CA LYS A 319 -12.60 -6.14 -1.52
C LYS A 319 -13.21 -4.81 -1.97
N ALA A 320 -12.52 -3.70 -1.69
CA ALA A 320 -12.93 -2.36 -2.08
C ALA A 320 -12.94 -2.16 -3.60
N GLY A 321 -12.26 -3.02 -4.37
CA GLY A 321 -12.07 -2.88 -5.81
C GLY A 321 -11.08 -1.78 -6.17
N LEU A 322 -10.18 -1.41 -5.26
CA LEU A 322 -9.07 -0.48 -5.52
C LEU A 322 -7.84 -1.20 -6.08
N LEU A 323 -7.72 -2.49 -5.76
CA LEU A 323 -6.78 -3.43 -6.33
C LEU A 323 -7.52 -4.60 -6.96
N VAL A 324 -6.85 -5.23 -7.93
CA VAL A 324 -7.30 -6.47 -8.56
C VAL A 324 -6.15 -7.45 -8.57
N LYS A 325 -6.34 -8.65 -8.01
CA LYS A 325 -5.40 -9.76 -8.07
C LYS A 325 -5.79 -10.71 -9.19
N TRP A 326 -4.86 -10.96 -10.10
CA TRP A 326 -5.01 -11.84 -11.24
C TRP A 326 -4.20 -13.12 -11.04
N LYS A 327 -4.76 -14.23 -11.49
CA LYS A 327 -4.06 -15.50 -11.69
C LYS A 327 -4.03 -15.79 -13.19
N ILE A 328 -2.84 -15.84 -13.76
CA ILE A 328 -2.61 -16.16 -15.17
C ILE A 328 -2.06 -17.58 -15.21
N THR A 329 -2.81 -18.51 -15.79
CA THR A 329 -2.35 -19.88 -16.01
C THR A 329 -1.87 -19.99 -17.45
N PHE A 330 -0.66 -20.48 -17.67
CA PHE A 330 -0.09 -20.65 -19.00
C PHE A 330 0.69 -21.95 -19.10
N ARG A 331 0.90 -22.46 -20.31
CA ARG A 331 1.76 -23.62 -20.57
C ARG A 331 2.71 -23.31 -21.71
N LYS A 332 3.85 -24.00 -21.72
CA LYS A 332 4.76 -24.06 -22.86
C LYS A 332 4.34 -25.24 -23.74
N ASN A 333 4.07 -24.98 -25.02
CA ASN A 333 3.67 -25.97 -26.02
C ASN A 333 4.83 -26.89 -26.37
#